data_AF-A0A957BFH1-F1
#
_entry.id   AF-A0A957BFH1-F1
#
_cell.length_a   1.000
_cell.length_b   1.000
_cell.length_c   1.000
_cell.angle_alpha   90.00
_cell.angle_beta   90.00
_cell.angle_gamma   90.00
#
_symmetry.space_group_name_H-M   'P 1'
#
loop_
_entity.id
_entity.type
_entity.pdbx_description
1 polymer ?
#
loop_
_entity_poly.entity_id
_entity_poly.type
_entity_poly.pdbx_seq_one_letter_code
_entity_poly.pdbx_strand_id
1 'polypeptide(L)'
;LQTGIIATNGAVMQMFNHGLSAAGMFLLAGGLYHKTHTRDMTQYGGLWVRAPIFGGIFIFTSMASLGLPGLNGFIGEFLVVRGSWPIFTALTAISMVGLLFTGSYILKGIRAVLHGPFNLKWRDYHLELHYNEMWAIAPLMVLMLITGILPNWILLTINGSVTALLNGIG
;
A
#
# COMPACT_ATOMS: atom_id res chain seq x y z
N LEU A 1 -8.38 23.31 16.57
CA LEU A 1 -8.83 21.98 17.04
C LEU A 1 -9.29 21.06 15.90
N GLN A 2 -10.30 21.43 15.11
CA GLN A 2 -10.84 20.59 14.02
C GLN A 2 -9.78 20.12 13.01
N THR A 3 -8.92 21.03 12.56
CA THR A 3 -7.79 20.73 11.66
C THR A 3 -6.82 19.69 12.23
N GLY A 4 -6.57 19.74 13.54
CA GLY A 4 -5.78 18.73 14.27
C GLY A 4 -6.46 17.37 14.33
N ILE A 5 -7.78 17.34 14.60
CA ILE A 5 -8.57 16.10 14.58
C ILE A 5 -8.49 15.42 13.21
N ILE A 6 -8.62 16.19 12.12
CA ILE A 6 -8.52 15.66 10.74
C ILE A 6 -7.12 15.07 10.49
N ALA A 7 -6.06 15.79 10.85
CA ALA A 7 -4.68 15.33 10.67
C ALA A 7 -4.40 14.06 11.47
N THR A 8 -4.81 14.01 12.75
CA THR A 8 -4.62 12.86 13.63
C THR A 8 -5.46 11.66 13.21
N ASN A 9 -6.71 11.87 12.75
CA ASN A 9 -7.49 10.81 12.11
C ASN A 9 -6.73 10.22 10.92
N GLY A 10 -6.20 11.08 10.05
CA GLY A 10 -5.38 10.67 8.91
C GLY A 10 -4.15 9.87 9.32
N ALA A 11 -3.45 10.28 10.38
CA ALA A 11 -2.27 9.59 10.87
C ALA A 11 -2.61 8.18 11.37
N VAL A 12 -3.66 8.03 12.18
CA VAL A 12 -4.13 6.71 12.67
C VAL A 12 -4.61 5.84 11.52
N MET A 13 -5.36 6.43 10.59
CA MET A 13 -5.81 5.76 9.37
C MET A 13 -4.62 5.28 8.53
N GLN A 14 -3.57 6.09 8.39
CA GLN A 14 -2.38 5.72 7.65
C GLN A 14 -1.59 4.58 8.31
N MET A 15 -1.50 4.54 9.64
CA MET A 15 -0.89 3.41 10.35
C MET A 15 -1.63 2.09 10.06
N PHE A 16 -2.96 2.12 10.10
CA PHE A 16 -3.78 0.97 9.74
C PHE A 16 -3.59 0.57 8.28
N ASN A 17 -3.67 1.54 7.36
CA ASN A 17 -3.53 1.31 5.93
C ASN A 17 -2.16 0.76 5.54
N HIS A 18 -1.10 1.31 6.12
CA HIS A 18 0.27 0.85 5.92
C HIS A 18 0.44 -0.59 6.43
N GLY A 19 -0.16 -0.93 7.57
CA GLY A 19 -0.17 -2.30 8.07
C GLY A 19 -0.74 -3.29 7.06
N LEU A 20 -1.87 -2.96 6.41
CA LEU A 20 -2.47 -3.79 5.38
C LEU A 20 -1.57 -3.93 4.14
N SER A 21 -1.11 -2.81 3.58
CA SER A 21 -0.34 -2.82 2.33
C SER A 21 1.05 -3.43 2.51
N ALA A 22 1.73 -3.14 3.63
CA ALA A 22 3.01 -3.75 3.97
C ALA A 22 2.86 -5.26 4.18
N ALA A 23 1.83 -5.73 4.91
CA ALA A 23 1.58 -7.16 5.08
C ALA A 23 1.36 -7.87 3.74
N GLY A 24 0.56 -7.27 2.83
CA GLY A 24 0.33 -7.82 1.49
C GLY A 24 1.62 -7.88 0.66
N MET A 25 2.41 -6.80 0.68
CA MET A 25 3.69 -6.74 -0.06
C MET A 25 4.71 -7.76 0.48
N PHE A 26 4.81 -7.91 1.80
CA PHE A 26 5.72 -8.90 2.40
C PHE A 26 5.27 -10.33 2.15
N LEU A 27 3.96 -10.60 2.13
CA LEU A 27 3.42 -11.90 1.76
C LEU A 27 3.82 -12.25 0.31
N LEU A 28 3.62 -11.33 -0.63
CA LEU A 28 3.97 -11.53 -2.04
C LEU A 28 5.48 -11.69 -2.24
N ALA A 29 6.29 -10.84 -1.61
CA ALA A 29 7.74 -10.93 -1.69
C ALA A 29 8.27 -12.23 -1.06
N GLY A 30 7.69 -12.64 0.07
CA GLY A 30 8.01 -13.89 0.75
C GLY A 30 7.63 -15.12 -0.08
N GLY A 31 6.44 -15.14 -0.65
CA GLY A 31 5.97 -16.23 -1.53
C GLY A 31 6.81 -16.35 -2.79
N LEU A 32 7.16 -15.22 -3.43
CA LEU A 32 8.06 -15.21 -4.56
C LEU A 32 9.46 -15.73 -4.16
N TYR A 33 10.01 -15.25 -3.05
CA TYR A 33 11.30 -15.73 -2.53
C TYR A 33 11.29 -17.23 -2.22
N HIS A 34 10.21 -17.77 -1.66
CA HIS A 34 10.10 -19.20 -1.36
C HIS A 34 10.25 -20.07 -2.62
N LYS A 35 9.82 -19.55 -3.77
CA LYS A 35 9.93 -20.23 -5.07
C LYS A 35 11.28 -20.00 -5.72
N THR A 36 11.81 -18.77 -5.67
CA THR A 36 12.97 -18.34 -6.48
C THR A 36 14.29 -18.39 -5.73
N HIS A 37 14.24 -18.45 -4.39
CA HIS A 37 15.39 -18.40 -3.47
C HIS A 37 16.31 -17.18 -3.67
N THR A 38 15.80 -16.09 -4.25
CA THR A 38 16.55 -14.85 -4.43
C THR A 38 15.72 -13.63 -4.09
N ARG A 39 16.35 -12.57 -3.59
CA ARG A 39 15.74 -11.24 -3.38
C ARG A 39 16.27 -10.21 -4.37
N ASP A 40 17.18 -10.62 -5.24
CA ASP A 40 17.81 -9.76 -6.22
C ASP A 40 16.85 -9.47 -7.38
N MET A 41 16.32 -8.25 -7.39
CA MET A 41 15.35 -7.81 -8.39
C MET A 41 15.93 -7.74 -9.82
N THR A 42 17.25 -7.71 -9.97
CA THR A 42 17.90 -7.72 -11.29
C THR A 42 17.79 -9.08 -11.99
N GLN A 43 17.50 -10.14 -11.22
CA GLN A 43 17.27 -11.48 -11.75
C GLN A 43 15.81 -11.70 -12.15
N TYR A 44 14.89 -10.82 -11.75
CA TYR A 44 13.51 -10.85 -12.21
C TYR A 44 13.35 -10.14 -13.56
N GLY A 45 12.14 -10.19 -14.11
CA GLY A 45 11.83 -9.58 -15.39
C GLY A 45 10.82 -10.40 -16.18
N GLY A 46 9.81 -9.71 -16.71
CA GLY A 46 8.76 -10.28 -17.56
C GLY A 46 7.89 -11.34 -16.88
N LEU A 47 7.84 -11.39 -15.54
CA LEU A 47 7.11 -12.43 -14.82
C LEU A 47 5.61 -12.41 -15.11
N TRP A 48 5.04 -11.28 -15.59
CA TRP A 48 3.64 -11.18 -15.98
C TRP A 48 3.19 -12.28 -16.96
N VAL A 49 4.07 -12.70 -17.87
CA VAL A 49 3.75 -13.72 -18.89
C VAL A 49 3.58 -15.11 -18.27
N ARG A 50 4.24 -15.38 -17.15
CA ARG A 50 4.20 -16.69 -16.46
C ARG A 50 3.33 -16.71 -15.21
N ALA A 51 3.18 -15.57 -14.54
CA ALA A 51 2.41 -15.44 -13.33
C ALA A 51 1.50 -14.19 -13.34
N PRO A 52 0.54 -14.10 -14.28
CA PRO A 52 -0.37 -12.97 -14.38
C PRO A 52 -1.24 -12.76 -13.13
N ILE A 53 -1.62 -13.81 -12.39
CA ILE A 53 -2.45 -13.65 -11.18
C ILE A 53 -1.61 -13.00 -10.07
N PHE A 54 -0.41 -13.54 -9.81
CA PHE A 54 0.58 -12.87 -8.95
C PHE A 54 0.81 -11.42 -9.39
N GLY A 55 0.99 -11.19 -10.70
CA GLY A 55 1.23 -9.86 -11.26
C GLY A 55 0.10 -8.88 -10.97
N GLY A 56 -1.16 -9.27 -11.19
CA GLY A 56 -2.32 -8.44 -10.91
C GLY A 56 -2.44 -8.09 -9.43
N ILE A 57 -2.23 -9.06 -8.53
CA ILE A 57 -2.28 -8.86 -7.08
C ILE A 57 -1.11 -7.98 -6.61
N PHE A 58 0.08 -8.18 -7.18
CA PHE A 58 1.26 -7.36 -6.88
C PHE A 58 1.06 -5.91 -7.30
N ILE A 59 0.49 -5.65 -8.48
CA ILE A 59 0.14 -4.29 -8.89
C ILE A 59 -0.92 -3.72 -7.95
N PHE A 60 -2.02 -4.43 -7.68
CA PHE A 60 -3.08 -3.94 -6.79
C PHE A 60 -2.54 -3.54 -5.41
N THR A 61 -1.75 -4.41 -4.78
CA THR A 61 -1.17 -4.18 -3.45
C THR A 61 -0.15 -3.04 -3.48
N SER A 62 0.64 -2.96 -4.55
CA SER A 62 1.57 -1.85 -4.78
C SER A 62 0.84 -0.51 -4.95
N MET A 63 -0.27 -0.49 -5.69
CA MET A 63 -1.10 0.70 -5.87
C MET A 63 -1.73 1.16 -4.55
N ALA A 64 -2.15 0.22 -3.71
CA ALA A 64 -2.63 0.51 -2.35
C ALA A 64 -1.52 1.14 -1.49
N SER A 65 -0.28 0.63 -1.61
CA SER A 65 0.88 1.16 -0.88
C SER A 65 1.34 2.55 -1.33
N LEU A 66 1.18 2.90 -2.61
CA LEU A 66 1.64 4.20 -3.12
C LEU A 66 0.61 5.33 -2.99
N GLY A 67 -0.59 5.03 -2.50
CA GLY A 67 -1.64 6.03 -2.30
C GLY A 67 -2.54 6.26 -3.52
N LEU A 68 -2.83 5.23 -4.32
CA LEU A 68 -3.76 5.38 -5.46
C LEU A 68 -5.18 5.74 -4.97
N PRO A 69 -5.82 6.81 -5.48
CA PRO A 69 -7.22 7.11 -5.18
C PRO A 69 -8.14 5.92 -5.46
N GLY A 70 -9.04 5.63 -4.52
CA GLY A 70 -9.91 4.45 -4.54
C GLY A 70 -9.36 3.24 -3.77
N LEU A 71 -8.10 3.29 -3.31
CA LEU A 71 -7.52 2.32 -2.38
C LEU A 71 -7.21 2.96 -1.03
N ASN A 72 -7.00 2.12 -0.02
CA ASN A 72 -6.89 2.54 1.38
C ASN A 72 -5.82 3.61 1.64
N GLY A 73 -4.61 3.46 1.10
CA GLY A 73 -3.47 4.36 1.36
C GLY A 73 -3.78 5.83 1.11
N PHE A 74 -4.53 6.13 0.04
CA PHE A 74 -4.89 7.51 -0.31
C PHE A 74 -5.70 8.22 0.79
N ILE A 75 -6.60 7.50 1.48
CA ILE A 75 -7.49 8.10 2.49
C ILE A 75 -6.69 8.65 3.67
N GLY A 76 -5.71 7.89 4.16
CA GLY A 76 -4.84 8.30 5.26
C GLY A 76 -4.00 9.52 4.86
N GLU A 77 -3.31 9.42 3.72
CA GLU A 77 -2.46 10.50 3.19
C GLU A 77 -3.24 11.79 2.94
N PHE A 78 -4.42 11.69 2.31
CA PHE A 78 -5.28 12.84 2.05
C PHE A 78 -5.70 13.55 3.33
N LEU A 79 -6.13 12.81 4.35
CA LEU A 79 -6.53 13.39 5.64
C LEU A 79 -5.35 14.06 6.36
N VAL A 80 -4.16 13.43 6.35
CA VAL A 80 -2.94 14.03 6.91
C VAL A 80 -2.60 15.34 6.20
N VAL A 81 -2.58 15.34 4.87
CA VAL A 81 -2.26 16.54 4.07
C VAL A 81 -3.31 17.61 4.30
N ARG A 82 -4.60 17.28 4.17
CA ARG A 82 -5.71 18.24 4.34
C ARG A 82 -5.75 18.82 5.74
N GLY A 83 -5.50 18.00 6.75
CA GLY A 83 -5.44 18.43 8.15
C GLY A 83 -4.18 19.24 8.46
N SER A 84 -3.04 18.97 7.83
CA SER A 84 -1.80 19.69 8.15
C SER A 84 -1.66 21.00 7.38
N TRP A 85 -2.23 21.08 6.17
CA TRP A 85 -2.03 22.19 5.24
C TRP A 85 -2.30 23.58 5.83
N PRO A 86 -3.42 23.87 6.52
CA PRO A 86 -3.71 25.23 6.97
C PRO A 86 -2.75 25.76 8.05
N ILE A 87 -2.01 24.89 8.72
CA ILE A 87 -1.13 25.24 9.85
C ILE A 87 0.34 25.13 9.43
N PHE A 88 0.69 24.08 8.68
CA PHE A 88 2.06 23.71 8.33
C PHE A 88 2.26 23.64 6.81
N THR A 89 1.77 24.62 6.04
CA THR A 89 1.76 24.63 4.56
C THR A 89 3.11 24.23 3.96
N ALA A 90 4.20 24.91 4.35
CA ALA A 90 5.52 24.67 3.78
C ALA A 90 6.03 23.25 4.08
N LEU A 91 5.89 22.78 5.32
CA LEU A 91 6.30 21.42 5.71
C LEU A 91 5.44 20.36 5.03
N THR A 92 4.14 20.60 4.88
CA THR A 92 3.20 19.71 4.19
C THR A 92 3.55 19.61 2.70
N ALA A 93 3.86 20.74 2.06
CA ALA A 93 4.30 20.76 0.66
C ALA A 93 5.61 19.99 0.43
N ILE A 94 6.60 20.15 1.33
CA ILE A 94 7.86 19.40 1.27
C ILE A 94 7.61 17.90 1.43
N SER A 95 6.74 17.49 2.36
CA SER A 95 6.45 16.07 2.60
C SER A 95 5.71 15.40 1.44
N MET A 96 4.92 16.14 0.66
CA MET A 96 4.30 15.63 -0.58
C MET A 96 5.33 15.24 -1.64
N VAL A 97 6.55 15.82 -1.65
CA VAL A 97 7.64 15.35 -2.52
C VAL A 97 8.02 13.91 -2.19
N GLY A 98 7.93 13.52 -0.91
CA GLY A 98 8.10 12.13 -0.48
C GLY A 98 7.12 11.18 -1.16
N LEU A 99 5.86 11.59 -1.36
CA LEU A 99 4.86 10.78 -2.07
C LEU A 99 5.24 10.52 -3.53
N LEU A 100 5.88 11.50 -4.19
CA LEU A 100 6.40 11.32 -5.56
C LEU A 100 7.52 10.29 -5.60
N PHE A 101 8.45 10.35 -4.63
CA PHE A 101 9.50 9.33 -4.52
C PHE A 101 8.89 7.96 -4.25
N THR A 102 7.87 7.88 -3.39
CA THR A 102 7.13 6.63 -3.12
C THR A 102 6.55 6.00 -4.36
N GLY A 103 5.79 6.79 -5.15
CA GLY A 103 5.29 6.32 -6.44
C GLY A 103 6.40 5.86 -7.37
N SER A 104 7.51 6.63 -7.45
CA SER A 104 8.61 6.32 -8.37
C SER A 104 9.28 4.97 -8.07
N TYR A 105 9.57 4.65 -6.80
CA TYR A 105 10.25 3.40 -6.47
C TYR A 105 9.30 2.20 -6.55
N ILE A 106 8.01 2.37 -6.24
CA ILE A 106 7.01 1.30 -6.37
C ILE A 106 6.79 0.94 -7.84
N LEU A 107 6.64 1.94 -8.72
CA LEU A 107 6.52 1.72 -10.16
C LEU A 107 7.80 1.09 -10.74
N LYS A 108 8.98 1.52 -10.27
CA LYS A 108 10.25 0.87 -10.63
C LYS A 108 10.26 -0.60 -10.22
N GLY A 109 9.73 -0.93 -9.04
CA GLY A 109 9.60 -2.31 -8.57
C GLY A 109 8.66 -3.16 -9.43
N ILE A 110 7.46 -2.64 -9.74
CA ILE A 110 6.51 -3.27 -10.68
C ILE A 110 7.17 -3.55 -12.03
N ARG A 111 7.89 -2.56 -12.58
CA ARG A 111 8.59 -2.73 -13.84
C ARG A 111 9.66 -3.82 -13.77
N ALA A 112 10.49 -3.79 -12.74
CA ALA A 112 11.60 -4.73 -12.56
C ALA A 112 11.13 -6.19 -12.38
N VAL A 113 10.02 -6.40 -11.67
CA VAL A 113 9.51 -7.75 -11.40
C VAL A 113 8.66 -8.26 -12.57
N LEU A 114 7.67 -7.47 -13.01
CA LEU A 114 6.60 -7.97 -13.88
C LEU A 114 6.85 -7.72 -15.37
N HIS A 115 7.54 -6.64 -15.72
CA HIS A 115 7.66 -6.17 -17.10
C HIS A 115 9.07 -6.41 -17.67
N GLY A 116 9.24 -6.11 -18.97
CA GLY A 116 10.49 -6.36 -19.69
C GLY A 116 10.56 -7.78 -20.28
N PRO A 117 11.72 -8.16 -20.84
CA PRO A 117 11.91 -9.49 -21.39
C PRO A 117 11.81 -10.55 -20.29
N PHE A 118 11.13 -11.66 -20.57
CA PHE A 118 11.01 -12.76 -19.62
C PHE A 118 12.36 -13.44 -19.41
N ASN A 119 12.81 -13.50 -18.16
CA ASN A 119 14.05 -14.21 -17.82
C ASN A 119 13.84 -15.73 -17.88
N LEU A 120 14.50 -16.37 -18.85
CA LEU A 120 14.38 -17.81 -19.11
C LEU A 120 14.85 -18.69 -17.95
N LYS A 121 15.63 -18.16 -17.00
CA LYS A 121 15.98 -18.84 -15.74
C LYS A 121 14.74 -19.35 -15.00
N TRP A 122 13.61 -18.64 -15.12
CA TRP A 122 12.38 -18.96 -14.41
C TRP A 122 11.37 -19.78 -15.24
N ARG A 123 11.76 -20.26 -16.43
CA ARG A 123 10.86 -20.94 -17.36
C ARG A 123 10.14 -22.13 -16.75
N ASP A 124 10.87 -22.92 -15.96
CA ASP A 124 10.42 -24.18 -15.39
C ASP A 124 9.94 -24.03 -13.93
N TYR A 125 9.91 -22.80 -13.40
CA TYR A 125 9.44 -22.50 -12.05
C TYR A 125 7.93 -22.26 -12.04
N HIS A 126 7.25 -22.79 -11.01
CA HIS A 126 5.86 -22.45 -10.74
C HIS A 126 5.79 -21.15 -9.94
N LEU A 127 5.68 -20.02 -10.65
CA LEU A 127 5.70 -18.69 -10.04
C LEU A 127 4.33 -18.18 -9.60
N GLU A 128 3.25 -18.79 -10.08
CA GLU A 128 1.90 -18.39 -9.69
C GLU A 128 1.61 -18.63 -8.22
N LEU A 129 0.67 -17.85 -7.68
CA LEU A 129 0.23 -18.00 -6.30
C LEU A 129 -0.46 -19.36 -6.09
N HIS A 130 -0.04 -20.08 -5.06
CA HIS A 130 -0.75 -21.25 -4.57
C HIS A 130 -2.03 -20.81 -3.82
N TYR A 131 -2.97 -21.75 -3.66
CA TYR A 131 -4.25 -21.49 -3.00
C TYR A 131 -4.11 -20.93 -1.58
N ASN A 132 -3.15 -21.42 -0.81
CA ASN A 132 -2.87 -20.91 0.53
C ASN A 132 -2.38 -19.45 0.52
N GLU A 133 -1.52 -19.08 -0.43
CA GLU A 133 -1.05 -17.70 -0.60
C GLU A 133 -2.21 -16.79 -1.02
N MET A 134 -3.10 -17.28 -1.91
CA MET A 134 -4.30 -16.57 -2.34
C MET A 134 -5.25 -16.28 -1.17
N TRP A 135 -5.56 -17.29 -0.35
CA TRP A 135 -6.43 -17.12 0.82
C TRP A 135 -5.86 -16.17 1.86
N ALA A 136 -4.53 -16.15 2.01
CA ALA A 136 -3.86 -15.26 2.95
C ALA A 136 -3.87 -13.80 2.49
N ILE A 137 -3.75 -13.52 1.19
CA ILE A 137 -3.76 -12.14 0.67
C ILE A 137 -5.16 -11.57 0.43
N ALA A 138 -6.14 -12.43 0.13
CA ALA A 138 -7.52 -12.03 -0.14
C ALA A 138 -8.14 -11.07 0.90
N PRO A 139 -8.09 -11.35 2.23
CA PRO A 139 -8.67 -10.44 3.22
C PRO A 139 -7.96 -9.08 3.25
N LEU A 140 -6.65 -9.04 3.02
CA LEU A 140 -5.89 -7.80 2.95
C LEU A 140 -6.34 -6.96 1.76
N MET A 141 -6.50 -7.57 0.58
CA MET A 141 -6.97 -6.87 -0.62
C MET A 141 -8.39 -6.33 -0.47
N VAL A 142 -9.29 -7.13 0.11
CA VAL A 142 -10.67 -6.71 0.39
C VAL A 142 -10.68 -5.50 1.32
N LEU A 143 -9.89 -5.54 2.40
CA LEU A 143 -9.77 -4.41 3.32
C LEU A 143 -9.14 -3.18 2.64
N MET A 144 -8.14 -3.34 1.77
CA MET A 144 -7.58 -2.23 0.99
C MET A 144 -8.65 -1.55 0.11
N LEU A 145 -9.50 -2.35 -0.53
CA LEU A 145 -10.53 -1.84 -1.44
C LEU A 145 -11.69 -1.18 -0.68
N ILE A 146 -12.28 -1.88 0.29
CA ILE A 146 -13.41 -1.38 1.08
C ILE A 146 -13.01 -0.10 1.80
N THR A 147 -11.81 -0.05 2.37
CA THR A 147 -11.31 1.13 3.06
C THR A 147 -11.05 2.30 2.11
N GLY A 148 -10.64 2.03 0.87
CA GLY A 148 -10.46 3.07 -0.15
C GLY A 148 -11.77 3.68 -0.65
N ILE A 149 -12.83 2.88 -0.77
CA ILE A 149 -14.13 3.32 -1.31
C ILE A 149 -15.07 3.82 -0.20
N LEU A 150 -15.11 3.13 0.94
CA LEU A 150 -16.04 3.36 2.04
C LEU A 150 -15.32 3.46 3.39
N PRO A 151 -14.42 4.43 3.60
CA PRO A 151 -13.57 4.48 4.80
C PRO A 151 -14.32 4.60 6.14
N ASN A 152 -15.59 5.00 6.12
CA ASN A 152 -16.39 5.26 7.31
C ASN A 152 -16.53 4.06 8.26
N TRP A 153 -16.40 2.82 7.75
CA TRP A 153 -16.50 1.61 8.58
C TRP A 153 -15.47 1.59 9.72
N ILE A 154 -14.28 2.16 9.50
CA ILE A 154 -13.21 2.28 10.50
C ILE A 154 -12.99 3.73 10.95
N LEU A 155 -13.17 4.69 10.04
CA LEU A 155 -12.86 6.09 10.30
C LEU A 155 -13.76 6.69 11.40
N LEU A 156 -15.00 6.24 11.53
CA LEU A 156 -15.90 6.70 12.62
C LEU A 156 -15.35 6.31 13.99
N THR A 157 -14.86 5.07 14.14
CA THR A 157 -14.24 4.57 15.37
C THR A 157 -12.96 5.33 15.69
N ILE A 158 -12.11 5.54 14.69
CA ILE A 158 -10.89 6.36 14.84
C ILE A 158 -11.25 7.76 15.30
N ASN A 159 -12.25 8.39 14.66
CA ASN A 159 -12.62 9.76 14.96
C ASN A 159 -13.17 9.95 16.37
N GLY A 160 -13.97 8.99 16.87
CA GLY A 160 -14.44 9.02 18.27
C GLY A 160 -13.27 9.07 19.26
N SER A 161 -12.29 8.18 19.10
CA SER A 161 -11.10 8.10 19.97
C SER A 161 -10.20 9.33 19.85
N VAL A 162 -9.93 9.81 18.63
CA VAL A 162 -9.07 10.97 18.38
C VAL A 162 -9.70 12.25 18.94
N THR A 163 -11.02 12.42 18.77
CA THR A 163 -11.74 13.59 19.29
C THR A 163 -11.69 13.62 20.82
N ALA A 164 -11.92 12.47 21.48
CA ALA A 164 -11.81 12.37 22.93
C ALA A 164 -10.38 12.69 23.41
N LEU A 165 -9.36 12.17 22.73
CA LEU A 165 -7.96 12.43 23.06
C LEU A 165 -7.62 13.92 22.98
N LEU A 166 -7.93 14.58 21.86
CA LEU A 166 -7.55 15.98 21.65
C LEU A 166 -8.39 16.95 22.49
N ASN A 167 -9.64 16.62 22.80
CA ASN A 167 -10.45 17.40 23.73
C ASN A 167 -10.01 17.25 25.19
N GLY A 168 -9.39 16.11 25.57
CA GLY A 168 -8.86 15.92 26.91
C GLY A 168 -7.50 16.57 27.17
N ILE A 169 -6.79 16.98 26.11
CA ILE A 169 -5.49 17.66 26.17
C ILE A 169 -5.66 19.20 26.14
N GLY A 170 -6.78 19.70 25.61
CA GLY A 170 -7.11 21.14 25.57
C GLY A 170 -7.97 21.57 26.75
#